data_AF-A0A7Y7N7Z5-F1
#
_entry.id   AF-A0A7Y7N7Z5-F1
#
_cell.length_a   1.000
_cell.length_b   1.000
_cell.length_c   1.000
_cell.angle_alpha   90.00
_cell.angle_beta   90.00
_cell.angle_gamma   90.00
#
_symmetry.space_group_name_H-M   'P 1'
#
loop_
_entity.id
_entity.type
_entity.pdbx_description
1 polymer ?
#
loop_
_entity_poly.entity_id
_entity_poly.type
_entity_poly.pdbx_seq_one_letter_code
_entity_poly.pdbx_strand_id
1 'polypeptide(L)'
;MMNEGINLGQQAFGEYFIISVMLILTGFYCIWVTHNLIRILIGMELMTKGVTLILAAAGYLTGNTGTSQAFIITLIVMEVVILVAASGVVIGHFKKCGNLDARQMNKLKG
;
A
#
# COMPACT_ATOMS: atom_id res chain seq x y z
N MET A 1 -4.13 20.89 -32.75
CA MET A 1 -4.61 21.22 -31.39
C MET A 1 -5.12 20.01 -30.60
N MET A 2 -5.56 18.89 -31.23
CA MET A 2 -5.94 17.66 -30.49
C MET A 2 -4.76 16.76 -30.06
N ASN A 3 -3.55 16.94 -30.62
CA ASN A 3 -2.37 16.10 -30.33
C ASN A 3 -1.61 16.49 -29.03
N GLU A 4 -1.75 17.75 -28.59
CA GLU A 4 -1.12 18.23 -27.33
C GLU A 4 -1.88 17.73 -26.10
N GLY A 5 -3.20 17.57 -26.16
CA GLY A 5 -4.00 17.04 -25.05
C GLY A 5 -3.70 15.56 -24.73
N ILE A 6 -3.41 14.74 -25.75
CA ILE A 6 -3.00 13.34 -25.55
C ILE A 6 -1.58 13.25 -24.97
N ASN A 7 -0.66 14.12 -25.41
CA ASN A 7 0.70 14.15 -24.86
C ASN A 7 0.72 14.57 -23.37
N LEU A 8 -0.08 15.55 -22.97
CA LEU A 8 -0.17 15.98 -21.57
C LEU A 8 -0.75 14.89 -20.65
N GLY A 9 -1.81 14.19 -21.11
CA GLY A 9 -2.38 13.07 -20.36
C GLY A 9 -1.43 11.89 -20.23
N GLN A 10 -0.67 11.58 -21.28
CA GLN A 10 0.30 10.49 -21.28
C GLN A 10 1.58 10.82 -20.50
N GLN A 11 2.02 12.07 -20.52
CA GLN A 11 3.17 12.54 -19.75
C GLN A 11 2.85 12.57 -18.24
N ALA A 12 1.66 13.05 -17.86
CA ALA A 12 1.19 13.00 -16.48
C ALA A 12 1.06 11.55 -15.98
N PHE A 13 0.53 10.64 -16.80
CA PHE A 13 0.45 9.21 -16.45
C PHE A 13 1.83 8.59 -16.18
N GLY A 14 2.84 8.94 -17.00
CA GLY A 14 4.22 8.48 -16.81
C GLY A 14 4.79 8.88 -15.44
N GLU A 15 4.54 10.12 -15.00
CA GLU A 15 4.99 10.61 -13.69
C GLU A 15 4.30 9.86 -12.53
N TYR A 16 2.97 9.68 -12.60
CA TYR A 16 2.23 8.92 -11.59
C TYR A 16 2.67 7.46 -11.51
N PHE A 17 2.99 6.83 -12.65
CA PHE A 17 3.50 5.47 -12.68
C PHE A 17 4.87 5.37 -11.98
N ILE A 18 5.80 6.29 -12.26
CA ILE A 18 7.12 6.31 -11.62
C ILE A 18 7.01 6.46 -10.11
N ILE A 19 6.20 7.42 -9.63
CA ILE A 19 5.98 7.66 -8.19
C ILE A 19 5.38 6.41 -7.52
N SER A 20 4.42 5.77 -8.18
CA SER A 20 3.77 4.57 -7.64
C SER A 20 4.73 3.40 -7.50
N VAL A 21 5.59 3.19 -8.50
CA VAL A 21 6.64 2.14 -8.45
C VAL A 21 7.63 2.45 -7.33
N MET A 22 8.06 3.70 -7.17
CA MET A 22 8.94 4.11 -6.08
C MET A 22 8.30 3.86 -4.70
N LEU A 23 7.00 4.11 -4.54
CA LEU A 23 6.25 3.82 -3.31
C LEU A 23 6.23 2.33 -3.00
N ILE A 24 5.92 1.48 -3.99
CA ILE A 24 5.89 0.03 -3.82
C ILE A 24 7.27 -0.50 -3.44
N LEU A 25 8.32 -0.04 -4.12
CA LEU A 25 9.71 -0.44 -3.82
C LEU A 25 10.12 0.00 -2.41
N THR A 26 9.74 1.21 -1.99
CA THR A 26 10.03 1.71 -0.63
C THR A 26 9.29 0.91 0.43
N GLY A 27 8.03 0.56 0.19
CA GLY A 27 7.25 -0.29 1.09
C GLY A 27 7.84 -1.69 1.22
N PHE A 28 8.24 -2.29 0.09
CA PHE A 28 8.92 -3.58 0.07
C PHE A 28 10.26 -3.54 0.81
N TYR A 29 11.07 -2.50 0.57
CA TYR A 29 12.33 -2.28 1.27
C TYR A 29 12.14 -2.15 2.78
N CYS A 30 11.09 -1.44 3.21
CA CYS A 30 10.74 -1.29 4.63
C CYS A 30 10.43 -2.64 5.28
N ILE A 31 9.67 -3.51 4.62
CA ILE A 31 9.34 -4.84 5.12
C ILE A 31 10.61 -5.69 5.24
N TRP A 32 11.50 -5.65 4.25
CA TRP A 32 12.67 -6.53 4.22
C TRP A 32 13.73 -6.16 5.26
N VAL A 33 13.97 -4.87 5.47
CA VAL A 33 15.01 -4.39 6.41
C VAL A 33 14.58 -4.54 7.87
N THR A 34 13.28 -4.54 8.14
CA THR A 34 12.78 -4.32 9.50
C THR A 34 12.17 -5.58 10.10
N HIS A 35 12.52 -5.86 11.36
CA HIS A 35 11.97 -6.99 12.12
C HIS A 35 10.84 -6.56 13.06
N ASN A 36 10.53 -5.27 13.10
CA ASN A 36 9.49 -4.71 13.96
C ASN A 36 8.12 -4.87 13.30
N LEU A 37 7.20 -5.55 13.97
CA LEU A 37 5.84 -5.82 13.49
C LEU A 37 5.12 -4.55 13.02
N ILE A 38 5.24 -3.44 13.75
CA ILE A 38 4.64 -2.15 13.36
C ILE A 38 5.24 -1.59 12.07
N ARG A 39 6.56 -1.69 11.88
CA ARG A 39 7.20 -1.22 10.65
C ARG A 39 6.81 -2.08 9.44
N ILE A 40 6.60 -3.38 9.65
CA ILE A 40 6.07 -4.28 8.63
C ILE A 40 4.65 -3.85 8.22
N LEU A 41 3.77 -3.53 9.18
CA LEU A 41 2.41 -3.00 8.87
C LEU A 41 2.48 -1.71 8.04
N ILE A 42 3.35 -0.77 8.41
CA ILE A 42 3.54 0.48 7.67
C ILE A 42 4.06 0.21 6.25
N GLY A 43 5.00 -0.72 6.09
CA GLY A 43 5.52 -1.11 4.78
C GLY A 43 4.44 -1.69 3.87
N MET A 44 3.55 -2.54 4.42
CA MET A 44 2.41 -3.07 3.68
C MET A 44 1.43 -1.98 3.25
N GLU A 45 1.08 -1.06 4.15
CA GLU A 45 0.19 0.06 3.84
C GLU A 45 0.77 0.93 2.70
N LEU A 46 2.07 1.22 2.76
CA LEU A 46 2.76 2.03 1.75
C LEU A 46 2.75 1.38 0.36
N MET A 47 2.88 0.05 0.28
CA MET A 47 2.74 -0.69 -0.98
C MET A 47 1.34 -0.55 -1.54
N THR A 48 0.31 -0.71 -0.72
CA THR A 48 -1.10 -0.58 -1.14
C THR A 48 -1.42 0.83 -1.63
N LYS A 49 -0.85 1.89 -1.04
CA LYS A 49 -0.99 3.27 -1.58
C LYS A 49 -0.43 3.41 -2.99
N GLY A 50 0.70 2.77 -3.29
CA GLY A 50 1.26 2.74 -4.64
C GLY A 50 0.30 2.08 -5.64
N VAL A 51 -0.33 0.96 -5.26
CA VAL A 51 -1.34 0.29 -6.11
C VAL A 51 -2.56 1.19 -6.35
N THR A 52 -3.06 1.84 -5.29
CA THR A 52 -4.21 2.76 -5.38
C THR A 52 -3.92 3.96 -6.30
N LEU A 53 -2.68 4.47 -6.30
CA LEU A 53 -2.24 5.53 -7.20
C LEU A 53 -2.22 5.09 -8.67
N ILE A 54 -1.73 3.88 -8.96
CA ILE A 54 -1.77 3.31 -10.33
C ILE A 54 -3.22 3.15 -10.78
N LEU A 55 -4.09 2.67 -9.90
CA LEU A 55 -5.50 2.49 -10.20
C LEU A 55 -6.17 3.82 -10.53
N ALA A 56 -5.90 4.88 -9.76
CA ALA A 56 -6.39 6.22 -10.03
C ALA A 56 -5.91 6.77 -11.38
N ALA A 57 -4.62 6.57 -11.69
CA ALA A 57 -4.04 6.98 -12.98
C ALA A 57 -4.65 6.20 -14.16
N ALA A 58 -4.88 4.89 -14.01
CA ALA A 58 -5.52 4.05 -15.02
C ALA A 58 -7.00 4.42 -15.24
N GLY A 59 -7.71 4.78 -14.16
CA GLY A 59 -9.09 5.28 -14.21
C GLY A 59 -9.21 6.57 -15.02
N TYR A 60 -8.24 7.47 -14.86
CA TYR A 60 -8.16 8.71 -15.64
C TYR A 60 -7.91 8.43 -17.14
N LEU A 61 -6.97 7.55 -17.48
CA LEU A 61 -6.68 7.18 -18.87
C LEU A 61 -7.86 6.53 -19.58
N THR A 62 -8.62 5.68 -18.87
CA THR A 62 -9.74 4.95 -19.46
C THR A 62 -10.99 5.84 -19.61
N GLY A 63 -10.98 7.06 -19.06
CA GLY A 63 -12.15 7.95 -19.01
C GLY A 63 -13.27 7.45 -18.09
N ASN A 64 -13.11 6.29 -17.45
CA ASN A 64 -14.07 5.70 -16.52
C ASN A 64 -13.68 5.98 -15.07
N THR A 65 -13.62 7.27 -14.73
CA THR A 65 -13.27 7.74 -13.40
C THR A 65 -14.26 7.27 -12.34
N GLY A 66 -15.54 7.13 -12.69
CA GLY A 66 -16.59 6.69 -11.75
C GLY A 66 -16.36 5.26 -11.24
N THR A 67 -16.12 4.30 -12.15
CA THR A 67 -15.80 2.93 -11.75
C THR A 67 -14.49 2.86 -10.97
N SER A 68 -13.45 3.56 -11.43
CA SER A 68 -12.16 3.57 -10.73
C SER A 68 -12.26 4.14 -9.31
N GLN A 69 -13.02 5.23 -9.11
CA GLN A 69 -13.22 5.83 -7.80
C GLN A 69 -14.00 4.92 -6.87
N ALA A 70 -15.03 4.22 -7.36
CA ALA A 70 -15.75 3.24 -6.56
C ALA A 70 -14.80 2.14 -6.06
N PHE A 71 -13.94 1.60 -6.92
CA PHE A 71 -12.91 0.64 -6.52
C PHE A 71 -11.94 1.23 -5.48
N ILE A 72 -11.42 2.43 -5.71
CA ILE A 72 -10.49 3.11 -4.78
C ILE A 72 -11.11 3.26 -3.39
N ILE A 73 -12.36 3.71 -3.30
CA ILE A 73 -13.05 3.88 -2.01
C ILE A 73 -13.20 2.53 -1.30
N THR A 74 -13.57 1.47 -2.03
CA THR A 74 -13.68 0.12 -1.42
C THR A 74 -12.32 -0.41 -0.95
N LEU A 75 -11.23 -0.14 -1.68
CA LEU A 75 -9.87 -0.51 -1.28
C LEU A 75 -9.44 0.22 0.00
N ILE A 76 -9.75 1.52 0.11
CA ILE A 76 -9.44 2.31 1.31
C ILE A 76 -10.17 1.77 2.55
N VAL A 77 -11.44 1.36 2.39
CA VAL A 77 -12.16 0.76 3.52
C VAL A 77 -11.56 -0.60 3.88
N MET A 78 -11.26 -1.44 2.89
CA MET A 78 -10.70 -2.76 3.10
C MET A 78 -9.32 -2.72 3.78
N GLU A 79 -8.42 -1.85 3.33
CA GLU A 79 -7.07 -1.74 3.91
C GLU A 79 -7.14 -1.30 5.38
N VAL A 80 -7.99 -0.34 5.73
CA VAL A 80 -8.14 0.12 7.12
C VAL A 80 -8.68 -1.00 8.01
N VAL A 81 -9.64 -1.79 7.54
CA VAL A 81 -10.17 -2.94 8.29
C VAL A 81 -9.09 -3.98 8.55
N ILE A 82 -8.28 -4.30 7.53
CA ILE A 82 -7.17 -5.25 7.65
C ILE A 82 -6.09 -4.70 8.60
N LEU A 83 -5.74 -3.42 8.48
CA LEU A 83 -4.74 -2.75 9.31
C LEU A 83 -5.15 -2.75 10.79
N VAL A 84 -6.43 -2.49 11.08
CA VAL A 84 -6.97 -2.51 12.45
C VAL A 84 -6.93 -3.92 13.02
N ALA A 85 -7.34 -4.93 12.25
CA ALA A 85 -7.28 -6.33 12.67
C ALA A 85 -5.83 -6.76 12.97
N ALA A 86 -4.89 -6.45 12.06
CA ALA A 86 -3.49 -6.76 12.22
C ALA A 86 -2.86 -6.00 13.40
N SER A 87 -3.18 -4.72 13.57
CA SER A 87 -2.74 -3.92 14.72
C SER A 87 -3.26 -4.48 16.04
N GLY A 88 -4.50 -4.97 16.07
CA GLY A 88 -5.07 -5.66 17.23
C GLY A 88 -4.25 -6.90 17.62
N VAL A 89 -3.82 -7.70 16.64
CA VAL A 89 -2.92 -8.84 16.87
C VAL A 89 -1.57 -8.39 17.40
N VAL A 90 -0.98 -7.35 16.80
CA VAL A 90 0.34 -6.82 17.22
C VAL A 90 0.30 -6.26 18.64
N ILE A 91 -0.74 -5.49 19.01
CA ILE A 91 -0.94 -4.98 20.36
C ILE A 91 -1.18 -6.14 21.34
N GLY A 92 -1.97 -7.13 20.94
CA GLY A 92 -2.20 -8.35 21.73
C GLY A 92 -0.91 -9.11 22.04
N HIS A 93 -0.02 -9.22 21.05
CA HIS A 93 1.31 -9.80 21.24
C HIS A 93 2.18 -8.94 22.17
N PHE A 94 2.19 -7.62 21.96
CA PHE A 94 2.97 -6.69 22.78
C PHE A 94 2.62 -6.76 24.26
N LYS A 95 1.33 -6.88 24.61
CA LYS A 95 0.89 -7.02 26.01
C LYS A 95 1.39 -8.30 26.68
N LYS A 96 1.64 -9.38 25.93
CA LYS A 96 2.07 -10.68 26.49
C LYS A 96 3.58 -10.85 26.52
N CYS A 97 4.27 -10.34 25.51
CA CYS A 97 5.71 -10.58 25.32
C CYS A 97 6.56 -9.34 25.59
N GLY A 98 5.97 -8.15 25.70
CA GLY A 98 6.68 -6.88 25.93
C GLY A 98 7.55 -6.41 24.76
N ASN A 99 7.50 -7.11 23.61
CA ASN A 99 8.35 -6.82 22.47
C ASN A 99 7.60 -6.95 21.12
N LEU A 100 8.04 -6.18 20.13
CA LEU A 100 7.43 -6.08 18.79
C LEU A 100 8.27 -6.75 17.69
N ASP A 101 9.24 -7.58 18.08
CA ASP A 101 10.15 -8.27 17.18
C ASP A 101 9.52 -9.56 16.63
N ALA A 102 9.35 -9.62 15.32
CA ALA A 102 8.78 -10.77 14.62
C ALA A 102 9.64 -12.04 14.77
N ARG A 103 10.95 -11.91 14.99
CA ARG A 103 11.87 -13.06 15.10
C ARG A 103 11.67 -13.87 16.39
N GLN A 104 11.11 -13.24 17.42
CA GLN A 104 10.86 -13.88 18.71
C GLN A 104 9.59 -14.73 18.73
N MET A 105 8.81 -14.70 17.64
CA MET A 105 7.60 -15.51 17.46
C MET A 105 7.89 -16.96 17.04
N ASN A 106 9.13 -17.45 17.15
CA ASN A 106 9.53 -18.79 16.74
C ASN A 106 9.52 -19.83 17.89
N LYS A 107 8.52 -19.77 18.78
CA LYS A 107 8.39 -20.70 19.93
C LYS A 107 7.53 -21.94 19.65
N LEU A 108 7.03 -22.09 18.42
CA LEU A 108 6.30 -23.29 18.00
C LEU A 108 7.32 -24.40 17.72
N LYS A 109 7.42 -25.36 18.65
CA LYS A 109 8.17 -26.60 18.45
C LYS A 109 7.18 -27.66 17.94
N GLY A 110 7.58 -28.36 16.87
CA GLY A 110 6.99 -29.65 16.49
C GLY A 110 7.42 -30.74 17.46
#